data_AF-A0A3T0M290-F1
#
_entry.id   AF-A0A3T0M290-F1
#
_cell.length_a   1.000
_cell.length_b   1.000
_cell.length_c   1.000
_cell.angle_alpha   90.00
_cell.angle_beta   90.00
_cell.angle_gamma   90.00
#
_symmetry.space_group_name_H-M   'P 1'
#
loop_
_entity.id
_entity.type
_entity.pdbx_description
1 polymer ?
#
loop_
_entity_poly.entity_id
_entity_poly.type
_entity_poly.pdbx_seq_one_letter_code
_entity_poly.pdbx_strand_id
1 'polypeptide(L)'
;MSRIVIALGGNALGKTPIEQQKMIDNAAPSLIGLIKQGHEIIISHGNGPQVGMISLALDIASANNDKVAKFELPECTAMSQGYIGYHLQKGLKKELKKQGMPWHVATVVTQMLVDKNDKAFKCPTKPIGGFYSKEEALKMMEEDPKLVMKEDAGRGYRQMVASPKPVDIVEKDSILNLLDHEFIVIACGGGGIPVVLNEDGDYEGIPAVVDKDFGSAKLAELVDADYLFILTAVDRVAINYGKPNQKELKEISVEEAKNLASEGHFAPGSMLPKVEAAVQFATSKAGRKSVIASLEKAPLAMKGLSGTVITL
;
A
#
# COMPACT_ATOMS: atom_id res chain seq x y z
N MET A 1 9.58 19.79 13.46
CA MET A 1 8.27 19.21 13.13
C MET A 1 8.31 18.82 11.68
N SER A 2 7.90 17.61 11.35
CA SER A 2 7.94 17.08 9.98
C SER A 2 6.64 16.37 9.67
N ARG A 3 6.22 16.41 8.40
CA ARG A 3 5.07 15.68 7.89
C ARG A 3 5.53 14.34 7.32
N ILE A 4 4.91 13.26 7.79
CA ILE A 4 5.33 11.89 7.51
C ILE A 4 4.15 11.09 6.94
N VAL A 5 4.29 10.55 5.74
CA VAL A 5 3.39 9.51 5.24
C VAL A 5 3.94 8.15 5.62
N ILE A 6 3.10 7.32 6.24
CA ILE A 6 3.44 5.98 6.72
C ILE A 6 2.66 4.95 5.91
N ALA A 7 3.37 4.15 5.11
CA ALA A 7 2.81 3.08 4.31
C ALA A 7 2.87 1.73 5.04
N LEU A 8 1.78 1.34 5.68
CA LEU A 8 1.68 0.06 6.38
C LEU A 8 1.62 -1.12 5.40
N GLY A 9 2.50 -2.11 5.60
CA GLY A 9 2.48 -3.38 4.87
C GLY A 9 1.42 -4.36 5.38
N GLY A 10 1.17 -5.44 4.63
CA GLY A 10 0.21 -6.49 5.02
C GLY A 10 0.53 -7.16 6.37
N ASN A 11 1.80 -7.17 6.77
CA ASN A 11 2.22 -7.69 8.09
C ASN A 11 1.63 -6.90 9.26
N ALA A 12 1.20 -5.65 9.05
CA ALA A 12 0.57 -4.83 10.06
C ALA A 12 -0.95 -5.06 10.18
N LEU A 13 -1.54 -5.87 9.30
CA LEU A 13 -3.01 -5.95 9.14
C LEU A 13 -3.60 -7.36 9.26
N GLY A 14 -2.78 -8.38 9.50
CA GLY A 14 -3.26 -9.77 9.65
C GLY A 14 -4.04 -10.30 8.45
N LYS A 15 -4.74 -11.43 8.64
CA LYS A 15 -5.58 -12.07 7.62
C LYS A 15 -7.05 -12.14 8.00
N THR A 16 -7.38 -12.05 9.29
CA THR A 16 -8.75 -12.08 9.82
C THR A 16 -9.09 -10.81 10.60
N PRO A 17 -10.38 -10.48 10.82
CA PRO A 17 -10.76 -9.31 11.63
C PRO A 17 -10.13 -9.28 13.03
N ILE A 18 -10.09 -10.42 13.72
CA ILE A 18 -9.52 -10.52 15.08
C ILE A 18 -8.00 -10.31 15.03
N GLU A 19 -7.31 -10.98 14.10
CA GLU A 19 -5.87 -10.83 13.92
C GLU A 19 -5.51 -9.39 13.51
N GLN A 20 -6.28 -8.79 12.60
CA GLN A 20 -6.07 -7.41 12.16
C GLN A 20 -6.16 -6.43 13.32
N GLN A 21 -7.21 -6.52 14.15
CA GLN A 21 -7.34 -5.67 15.32
C GLN A 21 -6.16 -5.85 16.28
N LYS A 22 -5.69 -7.08 16.49
CA LYS A 22 -4.52 -7.36 17.35
C LYS A 22 -3.24 -6.75 16.77
N MET A 23 -3.01 -6.88 15.48
CA MET A 23 -1.84 -6.29 14.81
C MET A 23 -1.86 -4.76 14.88
N ILE A 24 -3.03 -4.15 14.69
CA ILE A 24 -3.21 -2.69 14.80
C ILE A 24 -3.00 -2.23 16.24
N ASP A 25 -3.52 -2.94 17.23
CA ASP A 25 -3.32 -2.63 18.66
C ASP A 25 -1.82 -2.67 19.04
N ASN A 26 -1.05 -3.58 18.42
CA ASN A 26 0.40 -3.64 18.60
C ASN A 26 1.15 -2.53 17.83
N ALA A 27 0.63 -2.10 16.68
CA ALA A 27 1.22 -1.07 15.84
C ALA A 27 1.00 0.36 16.37
N ALA A 28 -0.18 0.61 16.96
CA ALA A 28 -0.62 1.93 17.36
C ALA A 28 0.36 2.67 18.29
N PRO A 29 0.97 2.05 19.32
CA PRO A 29 1.94 2.72 20.18
C PRO A 29 3.13 3.30 19.41
N SER A 30 3.66 2.59 18.42
CA SER A 30 4.78 3.06 17.58
C SER A 30 4.37 4.24 16.70
N LEU A 31 3.17 4.19 16.13
CA LEU A 31 2.62 5.27 15.30
C LEU A 31 2.37 6.53 16.14
N ILE A 32 1.67 6.40 17.27
CA ILE A 32 1.43 7.52 18.20
C ILE A 32 2.74 8.04 18.79
N GLY A 33 3.75 7.18 18.95
CA GLY A 33 5.10 7.57 19.38
C GLY A 33 5.80 8.54 18.43
N LEU A 34 5.50 8.53 17.13
CA LEU A 34 5.98 9.54 16.18
C LEU A 34 5.29 10.88 16.39
N ILE A 35 3.98 10.87 16.66
CA ILE A 35 3.23 12.11 16.89
C ILE A 35 3.65 12.78 18.20
N LYS A 36 3.96 11.97 19.24
CA LYS A 36 4.56 12.45 20.49
C LYS A 36 5.91 13.15 20.31
N GLN A 37 6.63 12.86 19.23
CA GLN A 37 7.88 13.54 18.88
C GLN A 37 7.63 14.87 18.15
N GLY A 38 6.37 15.30 18.01
CA GLY A 38 5.97 16.53 17.34
C GLY A 38 5.94 16.41 15.81
N HIS A 39 5.71 15.21 15.29
CA HIS A 39 5.51 14.97 13.87
C HIS A 39 4.02 14.89 13.53
N GLU A 40 3.66 15.30 12.32
CA GLU A 40 2.35 15.05 11.76
C GLU A 40 2.42 13.76 10.95
N ILE A 41 1.46 12.85 11.14
CA ILE A 41 1.45 11.56 10.44
C ILE A 41 0.19 11.40 9.60
N ILE A 42 0.38 10.86 8.41
CA ILE A 42 -0.67 10.41 7.49
C ILE A 42 -0.43 8.93 7.24
N ILE A 43 -1.49 8.13 7.23
CA ILE A 43 -1.37 6.68 7.14
C ILE A 43 -1.98 6.19 5.83
N SER A 44 -1.22 5.39 5.11
CA SER A 44 -1.73 4.52 4.05
C SER A 44 -1.46 3.07 4.40
N HIS A 45 -2.09 2.15 3.68
CA HIS A 45 -1.92 0.73 3.95
C HIS A 45 -2.13 -0.13 2.71
N GLY A 46 -1.57 -1.34 2.71
CA GLY A 46 -1.94 -2.37 1.74
C GLY A 46 -3.28 -3.03 2.09
N ASN A 47 -3.85 -3.79 1.15
CA ASN A 47 -5.12 -4.50 1.36
C ASN A 47 -5.12 -5.95 0.81
N GLY A 48 -3.99 -6.45 0.30
CA GLY A 48 -3.94 -7.70 -0.49
C GLY A 48 -4.70 -8.89 0.13
N PRO A 49 -4.42 -9.30 1.38
CA PRO A 49 -5.17 -10.39 2.03
C PRO A 49 -6.66 -10.06 2.20
N GLN A 50 -7.00 -8.82 2.53
CA GLN A 50 -8.36 -8.40 2.84
C GLN A 50 -9.23 -8.30 1.58
N VAL A 51 -8.73 -7.67 0.52
CA VAL A 51 -9.43 -7.57 -0.77
C VAL A 51 -9.58 -8.94 -1.41
N GLY A 52 -8.56 -9.81 -1.30
CA GLY A 52 -8.64 -11.19 -1.78
C GLY A 52 -9.72 -12.01 -1.05
N MET A 53 -9.84 -11.85 0.27
CA MET A 53 -10.90 -12.49 1.05
C MET A 53 -12.30 -11.97 0.65
N ILE A 54 -12.45 -10.65 0.48
CA ILE A 54 -13.72 -10.02 0.08
C ILE A 54 -14.15 -10.49 -1.31
N SER A 55 -13.25 -10.41 -2.30
CA SER A 55 -13.50 -10.86 -3.68
C SER A 55 -13.94 -12.32 -3.69
N LEU A 56 -13.16 -13.21 -3.07
CA LEU A 56 -13.47 -14.64 -3.04
C LEU A 56 -14.85 -14.93 -2.43
N ALA A 57 -15.21 -14.25 -1.33
CA ALA A 57 -16.50 -14.43 -0.70
C ALA A 57 -17.66 -13.99 -1.59
N LEU A 58 -17.51 -12.85 -2.30
CA LEU A 58 -18.53 -12.32 -3.21
C LEU A 58 -18.64 -13.15 -4.49
N ASP A 59 -17.52 -13.66 -5.01
CA ASP A 59 -17.49 -14.55 -6.16
C ASP A 59 -18.22 -15.86 -5.84
N ILE A 60 -17.95 -16.47 -4.69
CA ILE A 60 -18.66 -17.68 -4.24
C ILE A 60 -20.15 -17.37 -4.04
N ALA A 61 -20.49 -16.26 -3.39
CA ALA A 61 -21.88 -15.93 -3.08
C ALA A 61 -22.71 -15.65 -4.35
N SER A 62 -22.17 -14.86 -5.29
CA SER A 62 -22.85 -14.53 -6.56
C SER A 62 -22.99 -15.74 -7.48
N ALA A 63 -22.02 -16.67 -7.48
CA ALA A 63 -22.12 -17.91 -8.25
C ALA A 63 -23.16 -18.91 -7.71
N ASN A 64 -23.53 -18.80 -6.43
CA ASN A 64 -24.45 -19.75 -5.77
C ASN A 64 -25.81 -19.15 -5.42
N ASN A 65 -26.01 -17.85 -5.62
CA ASN A 65 -27.23 -17.15 -5.23
C ASN A 65 -27.47 -15.92 -6.11
N ASP A 66 -28.45 -16.01 -7.01
CA ASP A 66 -28.82 -14.95 -7.95
C ASP A 66 -29.30 -13.64 -7.28
N LYS A 67 -29.54 -13.65 -5.95
CA LYS A 67 -29.83 -12.43 -5.18
C LYS A 67 -28.59 -11.63 -4.81
N VAL A 68 -27.40 -12.18 -5.02
CA VAL A 68 -26.12 -11.52 -4.75
C VAL A 68 -25.52 -11.07 -6.07
N ALA A 69 -25.39 -9.76 -6.25
CA ALA A 69 -24.75 -9.19 -7.43
C ALA A 69 -23.26 -9.55 -7.47
N LYS A 70 -22.73 -9.67 -8.68
CA LYS A 70 -21.28 -9.75 -8.90
C LYS A 70 -20.66 -8.37 -8.64
N PHE A 71 -19.58 -8.34 -7.88
CA PHE A 71 -18.80 -7.13 -7.63
C PHE A 71 -17.45 -7.26 -8.30
N GLU A 72 -16.99 -6.18 -8.91
CA GLU A 72 -15.67 -6.15 -9.53
C GLU A 72 -14.62 -5.66 -8.52
N LEU A 73 -13.36 -5.68 -8.93
CA LEU A 73 -12.23 -5.35 -8.07
C LEU A 73 -12.26 -3.92 -7.48
N PRO A 74 -12.78 -2.87 -8.18
CA PRO A 74 -12.92 -1.53 -7.60
C PRO A 74 -13.79 -1.51 -6.34
N GLU A 75 -14.97 -2.13 -6.38
CA GLU A 75 -15.88 -2.18 -5.23
C GLU A 75 -15.29 -3.02 -4.09
N CYS A 76 -14.65 -4.15 -4.41
CA CYS A 76 -13.94 -4.95 -3.41
C CYS A 76 -12.82 -4.13 -2.73
N THR A 77 -12.12 -3.31 -3.51
CA THR A 77 -11.09 -2.40 -3.00
C THR A 77 -11.72 -1.34 -2.08
N ALA A 78 -12.83 -0.72 -2.48
CA ALA A 78 -13.57 0.23 -1.66
C ALA A 78 -14.04 -0.37 -0.32
N MET A 79 -14.61 -1.58 -0.35
CA MET A 79 -14.98 -2.33 0.85
C MET A 79 -13.77 -2.58 1.76
N SER A 80 -12.63 -2.95 1.17
CA SER A 80 -11.40 -3.19 1.94
C SER A 80 -10.86 -1.93 2.62
N GLN A 81 -11.01 -0.75 2.00
CA GLN A 81 -10.63 0.52 2.62
C GLN A 81 -11.50 0.83 3.83
N GLY A 82 -12.82 0.68 3.71
CA GLY A 82 -13.75 0.87 4.83
C GLY A 82 -13.47 -0.10 5.98
N TYR A 83 -13.24 -1.37 5.66
CA TYR A 83 -12.92 -2.41 6.63
C TYR A 83 -11.62 -2.13 7.41
N ILE A 84 -10.52 -1.91 6.69
CA ILE A 84 -9.20 -1.69 7.32
C ILE A 84 -9.17 -0.33 8.03
N GLY A 85 -9.71 0.71 7.39
CA GLY A 85 -9.81 2.05 7.94
C GLY A 85 -10.60 2.09 9.25
N TYR A 86 -11.72 1.36 9.32
CA TYR A 86 -12.49 1.19 10.56
C TYR A 86 -11.65 0.61 11.71
N HIS A 87 -10.84 -0.42 11.45
CA HIS A 87 -9.99 -0.99 12.50
C HIS A 87 -8.83 -0.06 12.87
N LEU A 88 -8.18 0.58 11.89
CA LEU A 88 -7.10 1.53 12.12
C LEU A 88 -7.58 2.73 12.94
N GLN A 89 -8.68 3.38 12.54
CA GLN A 89 -9.21 4.53 13.27
C GLN A 89 -9.59 4.16 14.71
N LYS A 90 -10.13 2.95 14.92
CA LYS A 90 -10.50 2.46 16.25
C LYS A 90 -9.26 2.20 17.12
N GLY A 91 -8.25 1.53 16.58
CA GLY A 91 -7.01 1.21 17.29
C GLY A 91 -6.20 2.47 17.63
N LEU A 92 -6.08 3.40 16.68
CA LEU A 92 -5.39 4.67 16.89
C LEU A 92 -6.13 5.54 17.92
N LYS A 93 -7.46 5.68 17.82
CA LYS A 93 -8.26 6.41 18.82
C LYS A 93 -8.13 5.82 20.22
N LYS A 94 -8.08 4.49 20.34
CA LYS A 94 -7.84 3.80 21.62
C LYS A 94 -6.49 4.20 22.23
N GLU A 95 -5.42 4.20 21.43
CA GLU A 95 -4.09 4.60 21.91
C GLU A 95 -4.01 6.10 22.21
N LEU A 96 -4.58 6.97 21.36
CA LEU A 96 -4.67 8.41 21.62
C LEU A 96 -5.35 8.71 22.96
N LYS A 97 -6.50 8.07 23.23
CA LYS A 97 -7.21 8.22 24.50
C LYS A 97 -6.36 7.78 25.70
N LYS A 98 -5.63 6.66 25.57
CA LYS A 98 -4.72 6.18 26.62
C LYS A 98 -3.60 7.18 26.90
N GLN A 99 -3.15 7.90 25.88
CA GLN A 99 -2.09 8.90 25.99
C GLN A 99 -2.62 10.31 26.30
N GLY A 100 -3.92 10.50 26.48
CA GLY A 100 -4.54 11.80 26.77
C GLY A 100 -4.42 12.81 25.61
N MET A 101 -4.30 12.32 24.36
CA MET A 101 -4.09 13.16 23.18
C MET A 101 -5.43 13.55 22.54
N PRO A 102 -5.64 14.83 22.17
CA PRO A 102 -6.94 15.33 21.71
C PRO A 102 -7.22 15.08 20.22
N TRP A 103 -6.27 14.52 19.47
CA TRP A 103 -6.39 14.39 18.02
C TRP A 103 -7.53 13.48 17.55
N HIS A 104 -8.04 13.81 16.37
CA HIS A 104 -9.03 13.03 15.68
C HIS A 104 -8.38 12.07 14.67
N VAL A 105 -9.13 11.04 14.28
CA VAL A 105 -8.70 10.08 13.25
C VAL A 105 -9.86 9.89 12.29
N ALA A 106 -9.57 10.03 11.00
CA ALA A 106 -10.54 9.87 9.92
C ALA A 106 -9.97 8.97 8.81
N THR A 107 -10.83 8.12 8.25
CA THR A 107 -10.53 7.34 7.05
C THR A 107 -11.23 8.00 5.87
N VAL A 108 -10.50 8.25 4.79
CA VAL A 108 -11.02 8.76 3.53
C VAL A 108 -11.05 7.63 2.52
N VAL A 109 -12.24 7.26 2.03
CA VAL A 109 -12.34 6.38 0.86
C VAL A 109 -11.69 7.11 -0.30
N THR A 110 -10.68 6.50 -0.90
CA THR A 110 -9.77 7.16 -1.83
C THR A 110 -9.79 6.49 -3.19
N GLN A 111 -10.04 7.27 -4.22
CA GLN A 111 -9.88 6.94 -5.63
C GLN A 111 -8.52 7.44 -6.13
N MET A 112 -7.85 6.61 -6.93
CA MET A 112 -6.55 6.87 -7.51
C MET A 112 -6.69 6.99 -9.02
N LEU A 113 -6.49 8.19 -9.55
CA LEU A 113 -6.46 8.41 -10.98
C LEU A 113 -5.23 7.73 -11.59
N VAL A 114 -5.44 6.99 -12.67
CA VAL A 114 -4.39 6.36 -13.45
C VAL A 114 -4.55 6.67 -14.94
N ASP A 115 -3.47 6.52 -15.72
CA ASP A 115 -3.53 6.73 -17.17
C ASP A 115 -4.21 5.53 -17.84
N LYS A 116 -5.31 5.77 -18.58
CA LYS A 116 -6.01 4.74 -19.36
C LYS A 116 -5.12 4.01 -20.39
N ASN A 117 -4.01 4.63 -20.78
CA ASN A 117 -3.04 4.07 -21.73
C ASN A 117 -1.80 3.45 -21.05
N ASP A 118 -1.80 3.29 -19.73
CA ASP A 118 -0.68 2.69 -19.00
C ASP A 118 -0.34 1.30 -19.59
N LYS A 119 0.96 1.06 -19.81
CA LYS A 119 1.46 -0.21 -20.38
C LYS A 119 1.12 -1.41 -19.50
N ALA A 120 0.88 -1.20 -18.20
CA ALA A 120 0.49 -2.24 -17.26
C ALA A 120 -0.82 -2.93 -17.65
N PHE A 121 -1.74 -2.26 -18.37
CA PHE A 121 -2.96 -2.89 -18.87
C PHE A 121 -2.69 -3.96 -19.92
N LYS A 122 -1.61 -3.82 -20.69
CA LYS A 122 -1.21 -4.80 -21.71
C LYS A 122 -0.37 -5.94 -21.12
N CYS A 123 0.20 -5.76 -19.93
CA CYS A 123 0.99 -6.77 -19.24
C CYS A 123 0.62 -6.87 -17.75
N PRO A 124 -0.49 -7.57 -17.43
CA PRO A 124 -0.85 -7.85 -16.04
C PRO A 124 0.24 -8.67 -15.33
N THR A 125 0.73 -8.14 -14.21
CA THR A 125 1.81 -8.73 -13.41
C THR A 125 1.48 -8.86 -11.93
N LYS A 126 0.46 -8.15 -11.41
CA LYS A 126 0.18 -8.12 -9.99
C LYS A 126 -0.73 -9.29 -9.61
N PRO A 127 -0.30 -10.21 -8.72
CA PRO A 127 -1.12 -11.34 -8.34
C PRO A 127 -2.16 -10.98 -7.28
N ILE A 128 -3.42 -11.33 -7.52
CA ILE A 128 -4.57 -11.14 -6.60
C ILE A 128 -5.27 -12.47 -6.30
N GLY A 129 -6.22 -12.45 -5.35
CA GLY A 129 -7.03 -13.61 -5.01
C GLY A 129 -6.24 -14.77 -4.37
N GLY A 130 -6.91 -15.93 -4.28
CA GLY A 130 -6.38 -17.19 -3.76
C GLY A 130 -5.47 -17.92 -4.75
N PHE A 131 -4.92 -19.06 -4.32
CA PHE A 131 -4.12 -19.96 -5.16
C PHE A 131 -5.01 -21.03 -5.80
N TYR A 132 -4.74 -21.32 -7.06
CA TYR A 132 -5.42 -22.32 -7.87
C TYR A 132 -4.40 -23.35 -8.36
N SER A 133 -4.87 -24.58 -8.61
CA SER A 133 -4.11 -25.56 -9.37
C SER A 133 -3.94 -25.11 -10.81
N LYS A 134 -2.99 -25.73 -11.53
CA LYS A 134 -2.80 -25.47 -12.96
C LYS A 134 -4.06 -25.79 -13.77
N GLU A 135 -4.75 -26.88 -13.42
CA GLU A 135 -5.96 -27.35 -14.11
C GLU A 135 -7.12 -26.37 -13.93
N GLU A 136 -7.37 -25.92 -12.70
CA GLU A 136 -8.39 -24.91 -12.40
C GLU A 136 -8.08 -23.59 -13.13
N ALA A 137 -6.83 -23.14 -13.09
CA ALA A 137 -6.42 -21.90 -13.75
C ALA A 137 -6.63 -21.95 -15.27
N LEU A 138 -6.31 -23.07 -15.92
CA LEU A 138 -6.54 -23.26 -17.36
C LEU A 138 -8.03 -23.23 -17.68
N LYS A 139 -8.85 -23.93 -16.90
CA LYS A 139 -10.31 -23.94 -17.07
C LYS A 139 -10.91 -22.54 -16.94
N MET A 140 -10.49 -21.76 -15.94
CA MET A 140 -10.97 -20.40 -15.75
C MET A 140 -10.58 -19.47 -16.92
N MET A 141 -9.39 -19.65 -17.51
CA MET A 141 -8.97 -18.89 -18.69
C MET A 141 -9.69 -19.32 -19.99
N GLU A 142 -10.16 -20.57 -20.08
CA GLU A 142 -11.03 -21.02 -21.16
C GLU A 142 -12.44 -20.41 -21.05
N GLU A 143 -12.96 -20.28 -19.83
CA GLU A 143 -14.27 -19.69 -19.55
C GLU A 143 -14.28 -18.16 -19.68
N ASP A 144 -13.20 -17.47 -19.29
CA ASP A 144 -13.03 -16.03 -19.45
C ASP A 144 -11.70 -15.70 -20.17
N PRO A 145 -11.74 -15.42 -21.49
CA PRO A 145 -10.56 -15.07 -22.27
C PRO A 145 -9.84 -13.78 -21.82
N LYS A 146 -10.46 -12.95 -20.97
CA LYS A 146 -9.82 -11.75 -20.40
C LYS A 146 -9.04 -12.04 -19.13
N LEU A 147 -9.27 -13.21 -18.52
CA LEU A 147 -8.59 -13.62 -17.31
C LEU A 147 -7.13 -14.00 -17.62
N VAL A 148 -6.20 -13.45 -16.84
CA VAL A 148 -4.78 -13.81 -16.93
C VAL A 148 -4.39 -14.53 -15.66
N MET A 149 -4.05 -15.83 -15.76
CA MET A 149 -3.52 -16.61 -14.63
C MET A 149 -2.04 -16.89 -14.85
N LYS A 150 -1.19 -16.71 -13.82
CA LYS A 150 0.22 -17.11 -13.86
C LYS A 150 0.63 -17.81 -12.57
N GLU A 151 1.68 -18.61 -12.67
CA GLU A 151 2.33 -19.27 -11.53
C GLU A 151 2.95 -18.24 -10.57
N ASP A 152 2.78 -18.43 -9.26
CA ASP A 152 3.31 -17.55 -8.20
C ASP A 152 4.24 -18.32 -7.23
N ALA A 153 5.49 -18.46 -7.64
CA ALA A 153 6.64 -18.86 -6.80
C ALA A 153 6.51 -20.25 -6.16
N GLY A 154 6.03 -21.23 -6.93
CA GLY A 154 5.84 -22.63 -6.54
C GLY A 154 4.61 -22.88 -5.67
N ARG A 155 3.76 -21.88 -5.45
CA ARG A 155 2.61 -21.97 -4.54
C ARG A 155 1.28 -22.20 -5.26
N GLY A 156 1.29 -22.21 -6.58
CA GLY A 156 0.10 -22.36 -7.42
C GLY A 156 -0.08 -21.19 -8.39
N TYR A 157 -1.21 -21.17 -9.08
CA TYR A 157 -1.60 -20.14 -10.03
C TYR A 157 -2.45 -19.07 -9.35
N ARG A 158 -2.29 -17.83 -9.77
CA ARG A 158 -3.10 -16.69 -9.29
C ARG A 158 -3.52 -15.80 -10.44
N GLN A 159 -4.63 -15.12 -10.26
CA GLN A 159 -5.09 -14.10 -11.18
C GLN A 159 -4.13 -12.91 -11.17
N MET A 160 -3.76 -12.46 -12.36
CA MET A 160 -2.89 -11.33 -12.60
C MET A 160 -3.73 -10.15 -13.07
N VAL A 161 -3.60 -9.03 -12.39
CA VAL A 161 -4.25 -7.77 -12.78
C VAL A 161 -3.21 -6.72 -13.13
N ALA A 162 -3.68 -5.71 -13.86
CA ALA A 162 -2.87 -4.55 -14.18
C ALA A 162 -2.51 -3.79 -12.89
N SER A 163 -1.27 -3.29 -12.85
CA SER A 163 -0.79 -2.43 -11.77
C SER A 163 -0.25 -1.11 -12.32
N PRO A 164 -1.14 -0.23 -12.82
CA PRO A 164 -0.76 1.06 -13.38
C PRO A 164 -0.15 1.98 -12.32
N LYS A 165 0.62 2.98 -12.77
CA LYS A 165 1.21 3.97 -11.88
C LYS A 165 0.17 5.03 -11.48
N PRO A 166 0.21 5.51 -10.21
CA PRO A 166 -0.70 6.55 -9.76
C PRO A 166 -0.36 7.89 -10.42
N VAL A 167 -1.38 8.55 -10.97
CA VAL A 167 -1.28 9.89 -11.57
C VAL A 167 -1.64 10.95 -10.53
N ASP A 168 -2.85 10.87 -9.96
CA ASP A 168 -3.36 11.81 -8.96
C ASP A 168 -4.35 11.14 -7.99
N ILE A 169 -4.69 11.81 -6.89
CA ILE A 169 -5.70 11.38 -5.92
C ILE A 169 -6.94 12.25 -6.09
N VAL A 170 -8.11 11.62 -6.27
CA VAL A 170 -9.37 12.36 -6.50
C VAL A 170 -9.78 13.14 -5.26
N GLU A 171 -9.72 12.52 -4.08
CA GLU A 171 -10.13 13.14 -2.80
C GLU A 171 -9.03 14.01 -2.15
N LYS A 172 -8.09 14.53 -2.94
CA LYS A 172 -6.94 15.30 -2.43
C LYS A 172 -7.33 16.50 -1.57
N ASP A 173 -8.34 17.26 -1.98
CA ASP A 173 -8.78 18.45 -1.26
C ASP A 173 -9.41 18.08 0.08
N SER A 174 -10.16 16.98 0.13
CA SER A 174 -10.71 16.44 1.38
C SER A 174 -9.60 16.01 2.34
N ILE A 175 -8.55 15.37 1.83
CA ILE A 175 -7.39 14.95 2.64
C ILE A 175 -6.68 16.19 3.21
N LEU A 176 -6.37 17.18 2.39
CA LEU A 176 -5.69 18.41 2.82
C LEU A 176 -6.52 19.17 3.86
N ASN A 177 -7.82 19.35 3.63
CA ASN A 177 -8.72 20.04 4.56
C ASN A 177 -8.79 19.35 5.94
N LEU A 178 -8.71 18.01 5.99
CA LEU A 178 -8.67 17.28 7.26
C LEU A 178 -7.35 17.49 8.01
N LEU A 179 -6.22 17.52 7.29
CA LEU A 179 -4.91 17.77 7.88
C LEU A 179 -4.84 19.16 8.52
N ASP A 180 -5.44 20.16 7.88
CA ASP A 180 -5.52 21.53 8.42
C ASP A 180 -6.33 21.64 9.73
N HIS A 181 -7.10 20.60 10.08
CA HIS A 181 -7.93 20.53 11.29
C HIS A 181 -7.44 19.47 12.30
N GLU A 182 -6.14 19.19 12.33
CA GLU A 182 -5.48 18.30 13.30
C GLU A 182 -6.00 16.84 13.29
N PHE A 183 -6.44 16.35 12.13
CA PHE A 183 -6.76 14.94 11.94
C PHE A 183 -5.53 14.11 11.60
N ILE A 184 -5.42 12.94 12.20
CA ILE A 184 -4.66 11.83 11.63
C ILE A 184 -5.51 11.24 10.50
N VAL A 185 -5.07 11.44 9.27
CA VAL A 185 -5.78 10.96 8.08
C VAL A 185 -5.27 9.59 7.66
N ILE A 186 -6.20 8.65 7.44
CA ILE A 186 -5.97 7.37 6.79
C ILE A 186 -6.53 7.45 5.37
N ALA A 187 -5.68 7.30 4.36
CA ALA A 187 -6.06 7.43 2.95
C ALA A 187 -5.28 6.46 2.05
N CYS A 188 -5.66 6.39 0.77
CA CYS A 188 -5.01 5.53 -0.23
C CYS A 188 -4.94 4.05 0.20
N GLY A 189 -5.96 3.57 0.91
CA GLY A 189 -6.00 2.18 1.36
C GLY A 189 -5.97 1.22 0.17
N GLY A 190 -5.06 0.24 0.21
CA GLY A 190 -4.81 -0.66 -0.92
C GLY A 190 -4.10 -0.03 -2.12
N GLY A 191 -3.59 1.20 -1.99
CA GLY A 191 -3.10 1.99 -3.13
C GLY A 191 -4.14 2.95 -3.72
N GLY A 192 -5.38 2.93 -3.22
CA GLY A 192 -6.52 3.67 -3.77
C GLY A 192 -7.30 2.85 -4.80
N ILE A 193 -8.59 3.17 -4.97
CA ILE A 193 -9.48 2.54 -5.95
C ILE A 193 -9.09 3.07 -7.34
N PRO A 194 -8.59 2.25 -8.27
CA PRO A 194 -8.11 2.77 -9.55
C PRO A 194 -9.27 3.27 -10.41
N VAL A 195 -9.16 4.51 -10.87
CA VAL A 195 -10.12 5.16 -11.76
C VAL A 195 -9.43 5.80 -12.96
N VAL A 196 -10.16 5.91 -14.06
CA VAL A 196 -9.77 6.68 -15.26
C VAL A 196 -10.78 7.78 -15.51
N LEU A 197 -10.38 8.84 -16.22
CA LEU A 197 -11.32 9.82 -16.76
C LEU A 197 -11.93 9.29 -18.06
N ASN A 198 -13.26 9.25 -18.12
CA ASN A 198 -14.00 8.93 -19.34
C ASN A 198 -14.06 10.14 -20.29
N GLU A 199 -14.73 9.99 -21.43
CA GLU A 199 -14.83 11.05 -22.45
C GLU A 199 -15.66 12.26 -21.98
N ASP A 200 -16.58 12.05 -21.04
CA ASP A 200 -17.43 13.09 -20.46
C ASP A 200 -16.75 13.83 -19.30
N GLY A 201 -15.57 13.37 -18.86
CA GLY A 201 -14.81 13.94 -17.75
C GLY A 201 -15.16 13.38 -16.36
N ASP A 202 -15.97 12.33 -16.31
CA ASP A 202 -16.29 11.61 -15.06
C ASP A 202 -15.27 10.51 -14.77
N TYR A 203 -15.21 10.11 -13.50
CA TYR A 203 -14.35 9.01 -13.04
C TYR A 203 -15.05 7.65 -13.19
N GLU A 204 -14.39 6.71 -13.84
CA GLU A 204 -14.83 5.32 -14.00
C GLU A 204 -13.86 4.36 -13.30
N GLY A 205 -14.39 3.50 -12.43
CA GLY A 205 -13.62 2.45 -11.76
C GLY A 205 -13.18 1.35 -12.73
N ILE A 206 -11.93 0.91 -12.60
CA ILE A 206 -11.35 -0.11 -13.49
C ILE A 206 -10.74 -1.27 -12.72
N PRO A 207 -10.82 -2.52 -13.23
CA PRO A 207 -10.33 -3.71 -12.54
C PRO A 207 -8.79 -3.81 -12.57
N ALA A 208 -8.14 -2.96 -11.78
CA ALA A 208 -6.71 -2.88 -11.59
C ALA A 208 -6.35 -2.76 -10.10
N VAL A 209 -5.06 -2.85 -9.77
CA VAL A 209 -4.55 -2.61 -8.42
C VAL A 209 -3.36 -1.68 -8.50
N VAL A 210 -3.48 -0.48 -7.95
CA VAL A 210 -2.32 0.39 -7.77
C VAL A 210 -1.46 -0.18 -6.65
N ASP A 211 -0.15 -0.32 -6.89
CA ASP A 211 0.74 -0.78 -5.84
C ASP A 211 0.76 0.23 -4.67
N LYS A 212 0.52 -0.28 -3.47
CA LYS A 212 0.32 0.55 -2.28
C LYS A 212 1.52 1.43 -1.94
N ASP A 213 2.74 0.99 -2.24
CA ASP A 213 3.93 1.81 -1.93
C ASP A 213 4.02 3.00 -2.90
N PHE A 214 3.66 2.81 -4.19
CA PHE A 214 3.52 3.91 -5.14
C PHE A 214 2.34 4.85 -4.83
N GLY A 215 1.19 4.30 -4.44
CA GLY A 215 0.05 5.11 -3.98
C GLY A 215 0.41 5.95 -2.75
N SER A 216 1.24 5.40 -1.85
CA SER A 216 1.76 6.12 -0.68
C SER A 216 2.78 7.20 -1.07
N ALA A 217 3.64 6.94 -2.06
CA ALA A 217 4.54 7.95 -2.59
C ALA A 217 3.75 9.10 -3.23
N LYS A 218 2.69 8.81 -3.99
CA LYS A 218 1.80 9.84 -4.55
C LYS A 218 1.11 10.65 -3.44
N LEU A 219 0.60 9.99 -2.40
CA LEU A 219 0.02 10.67 -1.24
C LEU A 219 1.05 11.58 -0.55
N ALA A 220 2.28 11.12 -0.38
CA ALA A 220 3.36 11.88 0.24
C ALA A 220 3.78 13.09 -0.61
N GLU A 221 3.83 12.94 -1.93
CA GLU A 221 4.04 14.05 -2.86
C GLU A 221 2.94 15.11 -2.70
N LEU A 222 1.69 14.65 -2.66
CA LEU A 222 0.49 15.48 -2.62
C LEU A 222 0.36 16.31 -1.34
N VAL A 223 0.63 15.72 -0.18
CA VAL A 223 0.53 16.41 1.10
C VAL A 223 1.79 17.22 1.45
N ASP A 224 2.72 17.36 0.50
CA ASP A 224 4.06 17.95 0.70
C ASP A 224 4.80 17.38 1.92
N ALA A 225 4.82 16.06 2.05
CA ALA A 225 5.52 15.39 3.14
C ALA A 225 7.04 15.61 3.04
N ASP A 226 7.69 15.65 4.20
CA ASP A 226 9.15 15.61 4.33
C ASP A 226 9.66 14.17 4.20
N TYR A 227 8.88 13.23 4.73
CA TYR A 227 9.25 11.82 4.82
C TYR A 227 8.17 10.88 4.28
N LEU A 228 8.62 9.84 3.56
CA LEU A 228 7.84 8.65 3.26
C LEU A 228 8.43 7.45 4.00
N PHE A 229 7.67 6.88 4.93
CA PHE A 229 8.04 5.67 5.67
C PHE A 229 7.32 4.46 5.10
N ILE A 230 8.07 3.56 4.46
CA ILE A 230 7.55 2.28 3.99
C ILE A 230 7.86 1.22 5.05
N LEU A 231 6.83 0.81 5.79
CA LEU A 231 6.98 -0.13 6.89
C LEU A 231 6.75 -1.58 6.43
N THR A 232 7.73 -2.44 6.70
CA THR A 232 7.77 -3.83 6.23
C THR A 232 8.25 -4.81 7.33
N ALA A 233 8.47 -6.08 6.98
CA ALA A 233 8.94 -7.12 7.92
C ALA A 233 10.44 -7.03 8.24
N VAL A 234 11.23 -6.37 7.39
CA VAL A 234 12.68 -6.25 7.56
C VAL A 234 13.04 -4.86 8.07
N ASP A 235 14.10 -4.79 8.86
CA ASP A 235 14.59 -3.51 9.40
C ASP A 235 15.32 -2.68 8.34
N ARG A 236 16.12 -3.30 7.48
CA ARG A 236 16.87 -2.61 6.42
C ARG A 236 16.72 -3.34 5.09
N VAL A 237 16.81 -2.57 4.01
CA VAL A 237 17.05 -3.11 2.66
C VAL A 237 18.43 -3.74 2.65
N ALA A 238 18.58 -4.87 1.97
CA ALA A 238 19.87 -5.54 1.84
C ALA A 238 20.12 -5.95 0.39
N ILE A 239 21.40 -5.90 0.01
CA ILE A 239 21.90 -6.56 -1.20
C ILE A 239 22.36 -7.97 -0.84
N ASN A 240 22.37 -8.86 -1.82
CA ASN A 240 22.66 -10.29 -1.62
C ASN A 240 21.77 -10.91 -0.53
N TYR A 241 20.49 -10.52 -0.51
CA TYR A 241 19.53 -10.98 0.49
C TYR A 241 19.46 -12.51 0.55
N GLY A 242 19.56 -13.07 1.76
CA GLY A 242 19.58 -14.51 2.01
C GLY A 242 20.88 -15.23 1.65
N LYS A 243 21.94 -14.53 1.22
CA LYS A 243 23.25 -15.11 0.89
C LYS A 243 24.28 -14.84 2.00
N PRO A 244 25.39 -15.62 2.07
CA PRO A 244 26.43 -15.41 3.09
C PRO A 244 27.06 -14.01 3.08
N ASN A 245 27.05 -13.34 1.93
CA ASN A 245 27.55 -11.98 1.74
C ASN A 245 26.43 -10.92 1.75
N GLN A 246 25.31 -11.19 2.42
CA GLN A 246 24.24 -10.22 2.63
C GLN A 246 24.79 -8.95 3.29
N LYS A 247 24.47 -7.79 2.74
CA LYS A 247 24.87 -6.48 3.27
C LYS A 247 23.67 -5.58 3.40
N GLU A 248 23.39 -5.12 4.61
CA GLU A 248 22.34 -4.15 4.88
C GLU A 248 22.77 -2.74 4.45
N LEU A 249 21.84 -2.03 3.85
CA LEU A 249 21.99 -0.66 3.38
C LEU A 249 21.50 0.29 4.48
N LYS A 250 22.35 1.19 4.94
CA LYS A 250 21.98 2.16 5.98
C LYS A 250 21.39 3.43 5.40
N GLU A 251 22.16 4.04 4.52
CA GLU A 251 21.81 5.25 3.77
C GLU A 251 22.40 5.06 2.39
N ILE A 252 21.61 5.35 1.37
CA ILE A 252 22.00 5.26 -0.04
C ILE A 252 21.41 6.43 -0.81
N SER A 253 22.10 6.85 -1.87
CA SER A 253 21.55 7.85 -2.78
C SER A 253 20.48 7.26 -3.71
N VAL A 254 19.69 8.14 -4.31
CA VAL A 254 18.75 7.76 -5.40
C VAL A 254 19.49 7.09 -6.56
N GLU A 255 20.69 7.54 -6.89
CA GLU A 255 21.50 6.96 -7.97
C GLU A 255 21.96 5.53 -7.61
N GLU A 256 22.48 5.34 -6.40
CA GLU A 256 22.87 4.02 -5.90
C GLU A 256 21.67 3.06 -5.87
N ALA A 257 20.52 3.52 -5.38
CA ALA A 257 19.30 2.72 -5.34
C ALA A 257 18.84 2.27 -6.74
N LYS A 258 18.93 3.16 -7.74
CA LYS A 258 18.61 2.84 -9.15
C LYS A 258 19.60 1.83 -9.73
N ASN A 259 20.89 2.01 -9.49
CA ASN A 259 21.93 1.10 -9.97
C ASN A 259 21.73 -0.30 -9.39
N LEU A 260 21.57 -0.42 -8.06
CA LEU A 260 21.32 -1.69 -7.39
C LEU A 260 20.01 -2.36 -7.86
N ALA A 261 18.96 -1.58 -8.15
CA ALA A 261 17.73 -2.10 -8.73
C ALA A 261 17.95 -2.67 -10.13
N SER A 262 18.72 -1.97 -10.98
CA SER A 262 19.06 -2.42 -12.34
C SER A 262 19.93 -3.67 -12.37
N GLU A 263 20.77 -3.86 -11.34
CA GLU A 263 21.59 -5.06 -11.12
C GLU A 263 20.77 -6.25 -10.59
N GLY A 264 19.48 -6.07 -10.32
CA GLY A 264 18.58 -7.13 -9.87
C GLY A 264 18.77 -7.52 -8.39
N HIS A 265 19.31 -6.63 -7.56
CA HIS A 265 19.48 -6.91 -6.13
C HIS A 265 18.15 -6.99 -5.35
N PHE A 266 17.08 -6.39 -5.88
CA PHE A 266 15.77 -6.31 -5.20
C PHE A 266 14.73 -7.18 -5.90
N ALA A 267 14.03 -8.01 -5.13
CA ALA A 267 13.04 -8.94 -5.68
C ALA A 267 11.78 -8.19 -6.21
N PRO A 268 11.30 -8.50 -7.44
CA PRO A 268 10.22 -7.77 -8.12
C PRO A 268 8.86 -7.83 -7.40
N GLY A 269 8.59 -8.91 -6.66
CA GLY A 269 7.33 -9.09 -5.93
C GLY A 269 7.30 -8.48 -4.52
N SER A 270 8.41 -7.92 -4.03
CA SER A 270 8.51 -7.48 -2.64
C SER A 270 9.31 -6.20 -2.44
N MET A 271 10.65 -6.25 -2.57
CA MET A 271 11.51 -5.13 -2.21
C MET A 271 11.68 -4.11 -3.35
N LEU A 272 11.68 -4.56 -4.60
CA LEU A 272 11.88 -3.66 -5.74
C LEU A 272 10.82 -2.55 -5.81
N PRO A 273 9.50 -2.83 -5.71
CA PRO A 273 8.50 -1.76 -5.72
C PRO A 273 8.66 -0.76 -4.58
N LYS A 274 9.17 -1.19 -3.42
CA LYS A 274 9.44 -0.32 -2.26
C LYS A 274 10.57 0.63 -2.55
N VAL A 275 11.68 0.11 -3.09
CA VAL A 275 12.85 0.93 -3.45
C VAL A 275 12.47 1.90 -4.56
N GLU A 276 11.75 1.46 -5.58
CA GLU A 276 11.32 2.34 -6.68
C GLU A 276 10.36 3.44 -6.20
N ALA A 277 9.37 3.12 -5.36
CA ALA A 277 8.47 4.12 -4.77
C ALA A 277 9.23 5.09 -3.85
N ALA A 278 10.18 4.59 -3.06
CA ALA A 278 11.05 5.41 -2.22
C ALA A 278 11.92 6.37 -3.05
N VAL A 279 12.48 5.88 -4.16
CA VAL A 279 13.24 6.67 -5.12
C VAL A 279 12.36 7.74 -5.78
N GLN A 280 11.14 7.39 -6.20
CA GLN A 280 10.19 8.33 -6.78
C GLN A 280 9.93 9.49 -5.83
N PHE A 281 9.59 9.20 -4.57
CA PHE A 281 9.33 10.24 -3.57
C PHE A 281 10.59 11.07 -3.25
N ALA A 282 11.73 10.44 -3.01
CA ALA A 282 12.97 11.18 -2.70
C ALA A 282 13.38 12.12 -3.85
N THR A 283 13.16 11.72 -5.10
CA THR A 283 13.47 12.53 -6.29
C THR A 283 12.48 13.67 -6.52
N SER A 284 11.26 13.57 -5.98
CA SER A 284 10.17 14.49 -6.32
C SER A 284 10.37 15.94 -5.86
N LYS A 285 11.21 16.18 -4.84
CA LYS A 285 11.59 17.52 -4.36
C LYS A 285 12.86 17.43 -3.52
N ALA A 286 13.73 18.44 -3.62
CA ALA A 286 14.92 18.53 -2.77
C ALA A 286 14.57 18.51 -1.27
N GLY A 287 15.35 17.77 -0.49
CA GLY A 287 15.17 17.64 0.96
C GLY A 287 14.22 16.52 1.40
N ARG A 288 13.44 15.92 0.49
CA ARG A 288 12.57 14.77 0.80
C ARG A 288 13.41 13.52 1.08
N LYS A 289 12.97 12.71 2.05
CA LYS A 289 13.64 11.47 2.46
C LYS A 289 12.68 10.30 2.48
N SER A 290 13.08 9.19 1.88
CA SER A 290 12.36 7.93 2.01
C SER A 290 13.04 7.02 3.02
N VAL A 291 12.25 6.32 3.83
CA VAL A 291 12.74 5.40 4.86
C VAL A 291 12.03 4.06 4.69
N ILE A 292 12.80 2.99 4.47
CA ILE A 292 12.28 1.61 4.47
C ILE A 292 12.73 0.96 5.78
N ALA A 293 11.78 0.59 6.64
CA ALA A 293 12.09 0.08 7.97
C ALA A 293 11.05 -0.94 8.47
N SER A 294 11.35 -1.59 9.60
CA SER A 294 10.34 -2.37 10.30
C SER A 294 9.43 -1.47 11.14
N LEU A 295 8.16 -1.87 11.30
CA LEU A 295 7.17 -1.11 12.06
C LEU A 295 7.58 -0.87 13.53
N GLU A 296 8.13 -1.89 14.19
CA GLU A 296 8.58 -1.82 15.57
C GLU A 296 9.70 -0.78 15.77
N LYS A 297 10.55 -0.61 14.75
CA LYS A 297 11.69 0.30 14.78
C LYS A 297 11.41 1.64 14.11
N ALA A 298 10.16 1.95 13.73
CA ALA A 298 9.81 3.23 13.11
C ALA A 298 10.27 4.46 13.94
N PRO A 299 10.12 4.50 15.29
CA PRO A 299 10.65 5.60 16.10
C PRO A 299 12.19 5.71 16.06
N LEU A 300 12.91 4.59 15.91
CA LEU A 300 14.37 4.58 15.78
C LEU A 300 14.82 5.00 14.38
N ALA A 301 14.08 4.58 13.35
CA ALA A 301 14.33 4.97 11.97
C ALA A 301 14.17 6.47 11.76
N MET A 302 13.21 7.11 12.45
CA MET A 302 13.07 8.57 12.46
C MET A 302 14.31 9.30 12.99
N LYS A 303 15.05 8.66 13.92
CA LYS A 303 16.31 9.19 14.47
C LYS A 303 17.54 8.81 13.65
N GLY A 304 17.38 8.14 12.50
CA GLY A 304 18.47 7.61 11.68
C GLY A 304 19.20 6.41 12.29
N LEU A 305 18.67 5.83 13.38
CA LEU A 305 19.30 4.71 14.09
C LEU A 305 18.92 3.34 13.50
N SER A 306 17.88 3.30 12.66
CA SER A 306 17.35 2.10 12.00
C SER A 306 16.86 2.42 10.59
N GLY A 307 16.41 1.42 9.84
CA GLY A 307 15.89 1.64 8.49
C GLY A 307 16.98 1.82 7.44
N THR A 308 16.59 1.77 6.18
CA THR A 308 17.37 2.27 5.06
C THR A 308 16.82 3.63 4.67
N VAL A 309 17.67 4.66 4.70
CA VAL A 309 17.33 6.00 4.24
C VAL A 309 17.73 6.15 2.77
N ILE A 310 16.83 6.67 1.95
CA ILE A 310 17.05 6.97 0.54
C ILE A 310 16.82 8.46 0.34
N THR A 311 17.84 9.16 -0.14
CA THR A 311 17.78 10.61 -0.44
C THR A 311 18.38 10.91 -1.81
N LEU A 312 18.13 12.11 -2.32
CA LEU A 312 18.87 12.65 -3.47
C LEU A 312 20.37 12.66 -3.22
#